data_AF-A0A3B0CNL2-F1
#
_entry.id   AF-A0A3B0CNL2-F1
#
_cell.length_a   1.000
_cell.length_b   1.000
_cell.length_c   1.000
_cell.angle_alpha   90.00
_cell.angle_beta   90.00
_cell.angle_gamma   90.00
#
_symmetry.space_group_name_H-M   'P 1'
#
loop_
_entity.id
_entity.type
_entity.pdbx_description
1 polymer ?
#
loop_
_entity_poly.entity_id
_entity_poly.type
_entity_poly.pdbx_seq_one_letter_code
_entity_poly.pdbx_strand_id
1 'polypeptide(L)'
;MQGNMIRNRLKQAGTVKSGTTSSIALADSASATTGEYNNMLVYITGGTGYGQKRKISSYDGTLKVASVSTSWAVIPDATSVYEVRYGSANGIAVFAATELYNLIQNNELIFGTPLYNSNGISDHGTATSMANNLSF
;
A
#
# COMPACT_ATOMS: atom_id res chain seq x y z
N MET A 1 -15.05 -19.89 -1.41
CA MET A 1 -14.60 -18.93 -2.43
C MET A 1 -13.49 -18.10 -1.86
N GLN A 2 -12.30 -18.13 -2.46
CA GLN A 2 -11.17 -17.30 -2.03
C GLN A 2 -11.12 -16.11 -2.99
N GLY A 3 -11.75 -15.00 -2.59
CA GLY A 3 -11.74 -13.76 -3.35
C GLY A 3 -10.45 -12.99 -3.10
N ASN A 4 -9.87 -12.42 -4.15
CA ASN A 4 -8.72 -11.51 -4.02
C ASN A 4 -9.21 -10.17 -3.46
N MET A 5 -8.81 -9.83 -2.24
CA MET A 5 -9.04 -8.51 -1.66
C MET A 5 -7.91 -7.55 -2.05
N ILE A 6 -8.23 -6.46 -2.75
CA ILE A 6 -7.32 -5.32 -2.87
C ILE A 6 -7.35 -4.58 -1.52
N ARG A 7 -6.27 -4.66 -0.73
CA ARG A 7 -6.17 -3.90 0.52
C ARG A 7 -5.28 -2.68 0.35
N ASN A 8 -5.69 -1.61 1.00
CA ASN A 8 -4.87 -0.45 1.34
C ASN A 8 -3.44 -0.91 1.67
N ARG A 9 -2.42 -0.33 1.02
CA ARG A 9 -1.01 -0.71 1.21
C ARG A 9 -0.47 -0.32 2.60
N LEU A 10 -1.33 0.27 3.43
CA LEU A 10 -1.11 0.53 4.84
C LEU A 10 -0.91 -0.77 5.62
N LYS A 11 0.28 -0.94 6.17
CA LYS A 11 0.61 -2.02 7.10
C LYS A 11 0.32 -1.61 8.53
N GLN A 12 0.66 -0.38 8.88
CA GLN A 12 0.55 0.13 10.23
C GLN A 12 0.54 1.68 10.19
N ALA A 13 -0.11 2.32 11.16
CA ALA A 13 0.00 3.76 11.39
C ALA A 13 0.04 4.07 12.89
N GLY A 14 0.54 5.25 13.23
CA GLY A 14 0.42 5.78 14.59
C GLY A 14 1.16 7.09 14.75
N THR A 15 1.35 7.48 16.02
CA THR A 15 2.21 8.60 16.40
C THR A 15 3.59 8.07 16.75
N VAL A 16 4.62 8.76 16.28
CA VAL A 16 6.03 8.45 16.59
C VAL A 16 6.27 8.65 18.08
N LYS A 17 7.13 7.83 18.69
CA LYS A 17 7.57 8.03 20.08
C LYS A 17 8.79 8.94 20.15
N SER A 18 9.73 8.71 19.24
CA SER A 18 10.96 9.48 19.09
C SER A 18 11.62 9.13 17.76
N GLY A 19 12.55 9.98 17.30
CA GLY A 19 13.36 9.73 16.12
C GLY A 19 14.82 10.06 16.38
N THR A 20 15.69 9.47 15.55
CA THR A 20 17.09 9.88 15.40
C THR A 20 17.33 10.28 13.94
N THR A 21 18.57 10.58 13.56
CA THR A 21 18.91 10.84 12.16
C THR A 21 18.66 9.63 11.25
N SER A 22 18.74 8.40 11.77
CA SER A 22 18.68 7.15 10.99
C SER A 22 17.66 6.12 11.51
N SER A 23 16.83 6.48 12.49
CA SER A 23 15.80 5.58 13.02
C SER A 23 14.57 6.33 13.51
N ILE A 24 13.48 5.59 13.71
CA ILE A 24 12.23 6.08 14.26
C ILE A 24 11.63 5.01 15.18
N ALA A 25 11.27 5.40 16.40
CA ALA A 25 10.54 4.57 17.35
C ALA A 25 9.05 4.70 17.07
N LEU A 26 8.44 3.58 16.70
CA LEU A 26 7.05 3.47 16.31
C LEU A 26 6.14 3.36 17.55
N ALA A 27 4.87 3.72 17.38
CA ALA A 27 3.81 3.56 18.39
C ALA A 27 3.82 2.16 19.04
N ASP A 28 3.37 2.06 20.30
CA ASP A 28 3.38 0.79 21.05
C ASP A 28 2.49 -0.30 20.40
N SER A 29 1.50 0.11 19.61
CA SER A 29 0.65 -0.78 18.81
C SER A 29 1.36 -1.41 17.59
N ALA A 30 2.58 -0.99 17.28
CA ALA A 30 3.38 -1.58 16.21
C ALA A 30 3.74 -3.04 16.51
N SER A 31 4.04 -3.82 15.47
CA SER A 31 4.28 -5.27 15.57
C SER A 31 5.41 -5.60 16.55
N ALA A 32 5.24 -6.66 17.34
CA ALA A 32 6.28 -7.22 18.21
C ALA A 32 7.28 -8.12 17.47
N THR A 33 6.99 -8.43 16.21
CA THR A 33 7.82 -9.31 15.39
C THR A 33 8.96 -8.53 14.77
N THR A 34 10.20 -8.88 15.13
CA THR A 34 11.41 -8.35 14.49
C THR A 34 11.41 -8.67 13.00
N GLY A 35 11.77 -7.68 12.18
CA GLY A 35 11.81 -7.80 10.74
C GLY A 35 10.47 -7.60 10.01
N GLU A 36 9.35 -7.46 10.73
CA GLU A 36 8.00 -7.34 10.14
C GLU A 36 7.90 -6.20 9.11
N TYR A 37 8.66 -5.12 9.29
CA TYR A 37 8.62 -3.94 8.42
C TYR A 37 9.85 -3.79 7.52
N ASN A 38 10.72 -4.79 7.43
CA ASN A 38 11.90 -4.74 6.58
C ASN A 38 11.50 -4.54 5.10
N ASN A 39 12.24 -3.69 4.40
CA ASN A 39 11.98 -3.29 3.01
C ASN A 39 10.66 -2.54 2.75
N MET A 40 9.90 -2.21 3.80
CA MET A 40 8.73 -1.34 3.70
C MET A 40 9.14 0.14 3.69
N LEU A 41 8.18 1.03 3.44
CA LEU A 41 8.35 2.47 3.51
C LEU A 41 7.65 3.02 4.75
N VAL A 42 8.31 3.91 5.47
CA VAL A 42 7.69 4.77 6.49
C VAL A 42 7.50 6.17 5.91
N TYR A 43 6.27 6.68 6.02
CA TYR A 43 5.86 8.02 5.60
C TYR A 43 5.46 8.83 6.81
N ILE A 44 5.93 10.07 6.91
CA ILE A 44 5.45 11.01 7.92
C ILE A 44 4.27 11.80 7.35
N THR A 45 3.09 11.57 7.89
CA THR A 45 1.80 12.07 7.41
C THR A 45 1.21 13.20 8.27
N GLY A 46 1.90 13.60 9.34
CA GLY A 46 1.61 14.84 10.09
C GLY A 46 2.75 15.21 11.03
N GLY A 47 2.73 16.43 11.57
CA GLY A 47 3.68 16.92 12.58
C GLY A 47 5.10 17.18 12.07
N THR A 48 6.08 17.13 12.98
CA THR A 48 7.50 17.37 12.65
C THR A 48 7.98 16.41 11.56
N GLY A 49 8.66 16.94 10.53
CA GLY A 49 9.18 16.13 9.43
C GLY A 49 8.14 15.62 8.43
N TYR A 50 6.92 16.18 8.44
CA TYR A 50 5.85 15.91 7.48
C TYR A 50 6.31 15.88 6.01
N GLY A 51 5.76 14.94 5.24
CA GLY A 51 6.04 14.77 3.81
C GLY A 51 7.29 13.94 3.52
N GLN A 52 8.12 13.65 4.53
CA GLN A 52 9.26 12.76 4.34
C GLN A 52 8.85 11.29 4.27
N LYS A 53 9.53 10.55 3.39
CA LYS A 53 9.40 9.09 3.24
C LYS A 53 10.77 8.43 3.27
N ARG A 54 10.88 7.25 3.88
CA ARG A 54 12.13 6.48 3.94
C ARG A 54 11.88 4.99 3.85
N LYS A 55 12.80 4.25 3.23
CA LYS A 55 12.77 2.77 3.24
C LYS A 55 13.36 2.26 4.55
N ILE A 56 12.65 1.36 5.21
CA ILE A 56 13.06 0.68 6.43
C ILE A 56 14.06 -0.40 6.04
N SER A 57 15.31 -0.25 6.51
CA SER A 57 16.39 -1.21 6.29
C SER A 57 16.33 -2.37 7.29
N SER A 58 15.94 -2.08 8.53
CA SER A 58 15.72 -3.09 9.57
C SER A 58 14.67 -2.61 10.58
N TYR A 59 14.01 -3.56 11.24
CA TYR A 59 13.03 -3.29 12.29
C TYR A 59 13.24 -4.23 13.48
N ASP A 60 13.42 -3.65 14.67
CA ASP A 60 13.42 -4.35 15.95
C ASP A 60 11.99 -4.34 16.53
N GLY A 61 11.37 -5.51 16.62
CA GLY A 61 9.99 -5.64 17.11
C GLY A 61 9.86 -5.57 18.63
N THR A 62 10.94 -5.84 19.38
CA THR A 62 10.96 -5.70 20.83
C THR A 62 10.98 -4.22 21.20
N LEU A 63 11.82 -3.44 20.53
CA LEU A 63 11.96 -2.00 20.78
C LEU A 63 10.98 -1.12 19.98
N LYS A 64 10.33 -1.68 18.96
CA LYS A 64 9.49 -0.97 17.98
C LYS A 64 10.28 0.07 17.18
N VAL A 65 11.56 -0.20 16.92
CA VAL A 65 12.45 0.76 16.25
C VAL A 65 12.67 0.34 14.81
N ALA A 66 12.30 1.22 13.87
CA ALA A 66 12.60 1.08 12.46
C ALA A 66 13.85 1.89 12.11
N SER A 67 14.89 1.23 11.61
CA SER A 67 16.06 1.88 11.02
C SER A 67 15.78 2.20 9.56
N VAL A 68 16.19 3.39 9.12
CA VAL A 68 15.93 3.87 7.76
C VAL A 68 17.21 3.94 6.93
N SER A 69 17.08 3.63 5.65
CA SER A 69 18.18 3.57 4.67
C SER A 69 18.71 4.95 4.24
N THR A 70 17.95 6.02 4.45
CA THR A 70 18.38 7.40 4.15
C THR A 70 18.06 8.26 5.37
N SER A 71 18.99 9.10 5.79
CA SER A 71 18.80 9.94 6.97
C SER A 71 17.60 10.87 6.81
N TRP A 72 16.93 11.15 7.92
CA TRP A 72 15.91 12.19 7.99
C TRP A 72 16.54 13.57 7.81
N ALA A 73 15.95 14.42 6.96
CA ALA A 73 16.38 15.81 6.84
C ALA A 73 15.88 16.62 8.04
N VAL A 74 14.65 16.33 8.47
CA VAL A 74 14.09 16.79 9.74
C VAL A 74 13.73 15.55 10.55
N ILE A 75 14.29 15.40 11.74
CA ILE A 75 14.09 14.23 12.59
C ILE A 75 12.63 14.22 13.10
N PRO A 76 11.82 13.18 12.81
CA PRO A 76 10.48 13.04 13.37
C PRO A 76 10.51 12.93 14.90
N ASP A 77 9.53 13.51 15.58
CA ASP A 77 9.43 13.54 17.04
C ASP A 77 8.06 13.04 17.52
N ALA A 78 7.75 13.18 18.80
CA ALA A 78 6.50 12.70 19.39
C ALA A 78 5.21 13.39 18.87
N THR A 79 5.33 14.44 18.05
CA THR A 79 4.21 15.09 17.36
C THR A 79 3.98 14.52 15.96
N SER A 80 4.92 13.76 15.43
CA SER A 80 4.87 13.21 14.08
C SER A 80 3.87 12.05 13.99
N VAL A 81 3.00 12.08 12.98
CA VAL A 81 2.13 10.97 12.61
C VAL A 81 2.77 10.23 11.44
N TYR A 82 2.72 8.90 11.45
CA TYR A 82 3.34 8.08 10.42
C TYR A 82 2.45 6.95 9.93
N GLU A 83 2.81 6.46 8.74
CA GLU A 83 2.29 5.24 8.15
C GLU A 83 3.43 4.37 7.63
N VAL A 84 3.42 3.09 7.98
CA VAL A 84 4.22 2.04 7.33
C VAL A 84 3.40 1.46 6.19
N ARG A 85 3.97 1.43 4.99
CA ARG A 85 3.35 0.86 3.80
C ARG A 85 4.27 -0.15 3.16
N TYR A 86 3.71 -1.25 2.64
CA TYR A 86 4.44 -2.12 1.71
C TYR A 86 4.96 -1.22 0.56
N GLY A 87 6.21 -1.37 0.07
CA GLY A 87 7.04 -0.41 -0.73
C GLY A 87 6.40 0.42 -1.89
N SER A 88 6.94 0.45 -3.11
CA SER A 88 6.29 1.10 -4.29
C SER A 88 5.72 0.09 -5.30
N ALA A 89 5.76 -1.21 -4.98
CA ALA A 89 5.18 -2.23 -5.84
C ALA A 89 3.68 -1.97 -5.99
N ASN A 90 3.22 -1.82 -7.24
CA ASN A 90 1.82 -1.60 -7.56
C ASN A 90 0.95 -2.57 -6.76
N GLY A 91 -0.02 -2.05 -5.99
CA GLY A 91 -0.98 -2.90 -5.29
C GLY A 91 -1.82 -3.73 -6.26
N ILE A 92 -1.89 -3.29 -7.52
CA ILE A 92 -2.44 -3.99 -8.67
C ILE A 92 -1.51 -3.74 -9.85
N ALA A 93 -0.80 -4.76 -10.33
CA ALA A 93 -0.13 -4.71 -11.62
C ALA A 93 -0.98 -5.51 -12.61
N VAL A 94 -1.72 -4.83 -13.47
CA VAL A 94 -2.45 -5.48 -14.57
C VAL A 94 -1.53 -5.46 -15.79
N PHE A 95 -0.82 -6.56 -16.01
CA PHE A 95 0.00 -6.73 -17.20
C PHE A 95 -0.90 -7.17 -18.36
N ALA A 96 -1.16 -6.26 -19.30
CA ALA A 96 -1.74 -6.60 -20.59
C ALA A 96 -0.71 -6.27 -21.68
N ALA A 97 -0.54 -7.16 -22.66
CA ALA A 97 0.45 -7.00 -23.74
C ALA A 97 0.16 -5.81 -24.68
N THR A 98 -0.99 -5.15 -24.52
CA THR A 98 -1.42 -3.96 -25.26
C THR A 98 -2.42 -3.19 -24.40
N GLU A 99 -2.31 -1.86 -24.36
CA GLU A 99 -3.08 -0.91 -23.53
C GLU A 99 -4.61 -0.89 -23.76
N LEU A 100 -5.20 -1.88 -24.44
CA LEU A 100 -6.53 -1.76 -25.03
C LEU A 100 -7.67 -2.39 -24.20
N TYR A 101 -7.41 -3.18 -23.15
CA TYR A 101 -8.48 -4.05 -22.61
C TYR A 101 -8.75 -3.95 -21.11
N ASN A 102 -7.86 -3.38 -20.29
CA ASN A 102 -8.12 -3.23 -18.86
C ASN A 102 -7.91 -1.78 -18.41
N LEU A 103 -8.94 -1.15 -17.86
CA LEU A 103 -8.91 0.24 -17.39
C LEU A 103 -9.39 0.32 -15.95
N ILE A 104 -8.75 1.20 -15.16
CA ILE A 104 -9.26 1.62 -13.85
C ILE A 104 -9.84 3.03 -14.02
N GLN A 105 -11.14 3.18 -13.81
CA GLN A 105 -11.83 4.47 -13.81
C GLN A 105 -12.86 4.50 -12.70
N ASN A 106 -13.08 5.65 -12.06
CA ASN A 106 -14.12 5.83 -11.03
C ASN A 106 -14.10 4.79 -9.88
N ASN A 107 -12.91 4.31 -9.47
CA ASN A 107 -12.72 3.22 -8.50
C ASN A 107 -13.26 1.84 -8.94
N GLU A 108 -13.54 1.64 -10.22
CA GLU A 108 -13.95 0.37 -10.81
C GLU A 108 -12.84 -0.18 -11.72
N LEU A 109 -12.62 -1.50 -11.64
CA LEU A 109 -11.75 -2.23 -12.56
C LEU A 109 -12.61 -2.81 -13.69
N ILE A 110 -12.33 -2.38 -14.91
CA ILE A 110 -13.06 -2.79 -16.11
C ILE A 110 -12.20 -3.78 -16.89
N PHE A 111 -12.79 -4.94 -17.21
CA PHE A 111 -12.21 -5.96 -18.08
C PHE A 111 -12.95 -5.94 -19.42
N GLY A 112 -12.26 -5.58 -20.49
CA GLY A 112 -12.77 -5.53 -21.86
C GLY A 112 -12.24 -6.70 -22.70
N THR A 113 -12.91 -6.96 -23.81
CA THR A 113 -12.53 -8.01 -24.78
C THR A 113 -12.61 -7.45 -26.20
N PRO A 114 -11.82 -7.97 -27.15
CA PRO A 114 -11.76 -7.46 -28.54
C PRO A 114 -12.94 -7.90 -29.42
N LEU A 115 -13.84 -8.76 -28.94
CA LEU A 115 -14.94 -9.31 -29.72
C LEU A 115 -16.27 -8.78 -29.17
N TYR A 116 -17.13 -8.30 -30.07
CA TYR A 116 -18.46 -7.74 -29.75
C TYR A 116 -19.36 -8.70 -28.93
N ASN A 117 -19.10 -10.01 -29.02
CA ASN A 117 -19.84 -11.06 -28.31
C ASN A 117 -19.05 -11.73 -27.18
N SER A 118 -17.86 -11.22 -26.84
CA SER A 118 -17.05 -11.85 -25.81
C SER A 118 -17.51 -11.39 -24.43
N ASN A 119 -18.18 -12.30 -23.73
CA ASN A 119 -18.51 -12.17 -22.32
C ASN A 119 -17.21 -12.34 -21.52
N GLY A 120 -16.39 -11.29 -21.44
CA GLY A 120 -15.10 -11.30 -20.76
C GLY A 120 -15.14 -11.69 -19.29
N ILE A 121 -16.34 -11.74 -18.71
CA ILE A 121 -16.63 -12.33 -17.41
C ILE A 121 -17.91 -13.16 -17.61
N SER A 122 -17.87 -14.44 -17.23
CA SER A 122 -19.03 -15.33 -17.23
C SER A 122 -19.58 -15.42 -15.81
N ASP A 123 -20.72 -14.76 -15.52
CA ASP A 123 -21.45 -15.00 -14.28
C ASP A 123 -21.99 -16.43 -14.29
N HIS A 124 -21.49 -17.29 -13.41
CA HIS A 124 -21.96 -18.67 -13.26
C HIS A 124 -23.25 -18.75 -12.42
N GLY A 125 -24.07 -17.69 -12.46
CA GLY A 125 -25.36 -17.62 -11.79
C GLY A 125 -25.29 -17.42 -10.29
N THR A 126 -24.26 -16.74 -9.76
CA THR A 126 -24.13 -16.44 -8.32
C THR A 126 -24.73 -15.08 -7.93
N ALA A 127 -25.73 -14.61 -8.69
CA ALA A 127 -26.39 -13.31 -8.53
C ALA A 127 -25.51 -12.09 -8.88
N THR A 128 -24.60 -12.22 -9.85
CA THR A 128 -23.81 -11.10 -10.36
C THR A 128 -24.49 -10.52 -11.61
N SER A 129 -25.19 -9.39 -11.50
CA SER A 129 -25.79 -8.76 -12.68
C SER A 129 -24.73 -8.04 -13.52
N MET A 130 -24.48 -8.53 -14.72
CA MET A 130 -23.69 -7.84 -15.74
C MET A 130 -24.61 -6.96 -16.58
N ALA A 131 -24.47 -5.64 -16.49
CA ALA A 131 -25.23 -4.69 -17.29
C ALA A 131 -24.29 -3.76 -18.06
N ASN A 132 -24.70 -3.34 -19.25
CA ASN A 132 -24.01 -2.35 -20.10
C ASN A 132 -22.60 -2.74 -20.55
N ASN A 133 -22.46 -3.86 -21.29
CA ASN A 133 -21.28 -4.06 -22.13
C ASN A 133 -21.26 -2.93 -23.18
N LEU A 134 -20.40 -1.92 -22.97
CA LEU A 134 -20.20 -0.85 -23.93
C LEU A 134 -19.14 -1.31 -24.93
N SER A 135 -19.54 -1.51 -26.19
CA SER A 135 -18.60 -1.62 -27.30
C SER A 135 -18.05 -0.22 -27.59
N PHE A 136 -16.74 -0.06 -27.59
CA PHE A 136 -16.09 1.07 -28.25
C PHE A 136 -15.77 0.67 -29.69
#